data_AF-A0AAD6Z7F5-F1
#
_entry.id   AF-A0AAD6Z7F5-F1
#
_cell.length_a   1.000
_cell.length_b   1.000
_cell.length_c   1.000
_cell.angle_alpha   90.00
_cell.angle_beta   90.00
_cell.angle_gamma   90.00
#
_symmetry.space_group_name_H-M   'P 1'
#
loop_
_entity.id
_entity.type
_entity.pdbx_description
1 polymer ?
#
loop_
_entity_poly.entity_id
_entity_poly.type
_entity_poly.pdbx_seq_one_letter_code
_entity_poly.pdbx_strand_id
1 'polypeptide(L)'
;MFHSLLKFATVTCLALSANAARYPSFGTLQTTNSSGVLNVAINNTFSPINLFDFHVAADLANLIETLQANDTDIRVVVFSSGNKDFFIAHFDINFVLPGYGACFVSLLWNITQLPQATIAAIEGRARGIGNEFIMACDMRFATTAPSVLLGQIETSLGVIPGAGGGLYLAHEIGRGRALEYVLSAQDIDGATAERIGWINRAFPTSSALADYVQTLAARIALFPPAGIAAAKKEVDAVGRPSKELFIRKSQDVFDVLVGTPAAQELEEKLIALTHNQSIGPLELSYGTEVFELYK
;
A
#
# COMPACT_ATOMS: atom_id res chain seq x y z
N MET A 1 28.60 -59.91 -30.34
CA MET A 1 28.43 -58.71 -31.18
C MET A 1 28.08 -57.56 -30.24
N PHE A 2 29.11 -56.77 -29.93
CA PHE A 2 29.02 -55.48 -29.25
C PHE A 2 28.34 -54.44 -30.15
N HIS A 3 27.57 -53.51 -29.57
CA HIS A 3 27.50 -52.06 -29.82
C HIS A 3 26.44 -51.49 -28.82
N SER A 4 26.83 -50.88 -27.70
CA SER A 4 27.24 -49.46 -27.52
C SER A 4 26.03 -48.51 -27.55
N LEU A 5 25.44 -48.09 -26.42
CA LEU A 5 25.74 -46.86 -25.66
C LEU A 5 25.80 -45.56 -26.51
N LEU A 6 24.84 -44.63 -26.33
CA LEU A 6 25.09 -43.25 -25.84
C LEU A 6 23.81 -42.39 -25.70
N LYS A 7 23.86 -41.51 -24.70
CA LYS A 7 22.92 -40.46 -24.29
C LYS A 7 22.62 -39.44 -25.40
N PHE A 8 21.41 -38.88 -25.42
CA PHE A 8 21.20 -37.45 -25.62
C PHE A 8 20.05 -36.95 -24.75
N ALA A 9 20.37 -35.96 -23.91
CA ALA A 9 19.42 -35.12 -23.20
C ALA A 9 18.89 -34.07 -24.18
N THR A 10 17.58 -33.82 -24.17
CA THR A 10 17.07 -32.48 -24.41
C THR A 10 15.77 -32.28 -23.63
N VAL A 11 15.91 -31.51 -22.55
CA VAL A 11 14.84 -30.70 -21.99
C VAL A 11 14.41 -29.74 -23.09
N THR A 12 13.15 -29.80 -23.49
CA THR A 12 12.52 -28.71 -24.24
C THR A 12 11.19 -28.38 -23.58
N CYS A 13 11.28 -27.80 -22.38
CA CYS A 13 10.23 -26.94 -21.87
C CYS A 13 10.33 -25.62 -22.65
N LEU A 14 9.53 -25.49 -23.70
CA LEU A 14 9.35 -24.25 -24.44
C LEU A 14 7.87 -24.15 -24.82
N ALA A 15 7.06 -23.87 -23.80
CA ALA A 15 5.92 -22.99 -23.97
C ALA A 15 6.27 -21.68 -23.23
N LEU A 16 7.21 -20.92 -23.81
CA LEU A 16 7.23 -19.47 -23.62
C LEU A 16 5.96 -18.95 -24.29
N SER A 17 4.83 -18.97 -23.57
CA SER A 17 3.73 -18.08 -23.90
C SER A 17 4.16 -16.69 -23.47
N ALA A 18 4.78 -15.98 -24.40
CA ALA A 18 4.96 -14.54 -24.32
C ALA A 18 3.56 -13.89 -24.24
N ASN A 19 3.09 -13.63 -23.02
CA ASN A 19 2.10 -12.57 -22.83
C ASN A 19 2.87 -11.26 -22.86
N ALA A 20 3.11 -10.76 -24.07
CA ALA A 20 3.34 -9.34 -24.28
C ALA A 20 2.17 -8.56 -23.63
N ALA A 21 2.52 -7.52 -22.90
CA ALA A 21 1.85 -7.15 -21.65
C ALA A 21 0.40 -6.69 -21.82
N ARG A 22 -0.52 -7.35 -21.10
CA ARG A 22 -1.91 -6.90 -20.91
C ARG A 22 -1.99 -5.56 -20.16
N TYR A 23 -0.99 -5.29 -19.33
CA TYR A 23 -0.85 -4.02 -18.61
C TYR A 23 0.16 -3.14 -19.34
N PRO A 24 -0.06 -1.83 -19.41
CA PRO A 24 0.93 -0.92 -19.98
C PRO A 24 2.24 -1.00 -19.19
N SER A 25 3.34 -0.59 -19.83
CA SER A 25 4.57 -0.33 -19.08
C SER A 25 4.34 0.89 -18.20
N PHE A 26 4.46 0.71 -16.89
CA PHE A 26 4.37 1.78 -15.91
C PHE A 26 5.76 2.35 -15.64
N GLY A 27 5.83 3.62 -15.23
CA GLY A 27 7.10 4.24 -14.82
C GLY A 27 7.52 3.85 -13.41
N THR A 28 6.54 3.60 -12.53
CA THR A 28 6.71 3.40 -11.09
C THR A 28 6.17 2.08 -10.57
N LEU A 29 5.50 1.28 -11.41
CA LEU A 29 4.96 -0.03 -11.03
C LEU A 29 5.63 -1.15 -11.84
N GLN A 30 6.12 -2.17 -11.16
CA GLN A 30 6.62 -3.39 -11.79
C GLN A 30 5.58 -4.49 -11.66
N THR A 31 5.07 -4.98 -12.78
CA THR A 31 3.99 -5.96 -12.78
C THR A 31 4.44 -7.31 -13.32
N THR A 32 3.99 -8.39 -12.67
CA THR A 32 4.08 -9.74 -13.19
C THR A 32 2.75 -10.44 -13.02
N ASN A 33 2.28 -11.12 -14.06
CA ASN A 33 1.04 -11.90 -14.01
C ASN A 33 1.38 -13.39 -14.15
N SER A 34 0.86 -14.19 -13.24
CA SER A 34 0.87 -15.65 -13.37
C SER A 34 -0.40 -16.25 -12.81
N SER A 35 -1.03 -17.12 -13.60
CA SER A 35 -2.15 -17.97 -13.16
C SER A 35 -3.28 -17.20 -12.47
N GLY A 36 -3.57 -15.99 -12.93
CA GLY A 36 -4.64 -15.15 -12.41
C GLY A 36 -4.30 -14.34 -11.16
N VAL A 37 -3.01 -14.31 -10.77
CA VAL A 37 -2.45 -13.43 -9.74
C VAL A 37 -1.59 -12.37 -10.41
N LEU A 38 -1.89 -11.10 -10.14
CA LEU A 38 -1.09 -9.96 -10.56
C LEU A 38 -0.26 -9.47 -9.39
N ASN A 39 1.07 -9.62 -9.46
CA ASN A 39 1.98 -8.99 -8.50
C ASN A 39 2.35 -7.60 -9.02
N VAL A 40 2.28 -6.61 -8.14
CA VAL A 40 2.53 -5.19 -8.42
C VAL A 40 3.50 -4.67 -7.37
N ALA A 41 4.78 -4.54 -7.73
CA ALA A 41 5.76 -3.91 -6.88
C ALA A 41 5.82 -2.41 -7.16
N ILE A 42 5.57 -1.59 -6.15
CA ILE A 42 5.68 -0.13 -6.21
C ILE A 42 7.15 0.23 -6.10
N ASN A 43 7.71 0.78 -7.17
CA ASN A 43 9.12 1.15 -7.27
C ASN A 43 9.22 2.55 -7.90
N ASN A 44 8.91 3.58 -7.12
CA ASN A 44 9.04 4.96 -7.54
C ASN A 44 10.51 5.38 -7.57
N THR A 45 11.16 5.26 -8.73
CA THR A 45 12.56 5.67 -8.91
C THR A 45 12.78 7.19 -8.90
N PHE A 46 11.71 7.99 -8.88
CA PHE A 46 11.79 9.45 -8.72
C PHE A 46 11.95 9.86 -7.25
N SER A 47 11.78 8.92 -6.31
CA SER A 47 11.88 9.17 -4.88
C SER A 47 12.80 8.16 -4.18
N PRO A 48 13.73 8.60 -3.31
CA PRO A 48 14.58 7.69 -2.55
C PRO A 48 13.81 6.88 -1.49
N ILE A 49 12.63 7.34 -1.08
CA ILE A 49 11.82 6.74 0.00
C ILE A 49 10.46 6.21 -0.49
N ASN A 50 10.31 6.01 -1.80
CA ASN A 50 9.08 5.50 -2.41
C ASN A 50 7.85 6.37 -2.07
N LEU A 51 7.99 7.70 -2.18
CA LEU A 51 6.88 8.63 -1.99
C LEU A 51 5.70 8.31 -2.90
N PHE A 52 4.49 8.53 -2.39
CA PHE A 52 3.29 8.57 -3.21
C PHE A 52 3.18 9.96 -3.85
N ASP A 53 3.60 10.05 -5.10
CA ASP A 53 3.59 11.26 -5.91
C ASP A 53 2.61 11.14 -7.09
N PHE A 54 2.64 12.11 -7.99
CA PHE A 54 1.80 12.10 -9.20
C PHE A 54 2.16 10.99 -10.19
N HIS A 55 3.41 10.50 -10.21
CA HIS A 55 3.82 9.40 -11.08
C HIS A 55 3.18 8.08 -10.62
N VAL A 56 3.30 7.79 -9.32
CA VAL A 56 2.66 6.62 -8.70
C VAL A 56 1.16 6.68 -8.86
N ALA A 57 0.56 7.85 -8.62
CA ALA A 57 -0.87 8.05 -8.77
C ALA A 57 -1.36 7.82 -10.21
N ALA A 58 -0.63 8.33 -11.22
CA ALA A 58 -1.00 8.15 -12.62
C ALA A 58 -0.91 6.69 -13.06
N ASP A 59 0.16 5.98 -12.70
CA ASP A 59 0.32 4.57 -13.01
C ASP A 59 -0.74 3.72 -12.30
N LEU A 60 -1.03 4.01 -11.04
CA LEU A 60 -2.06 3.33 -10.26
C LEU A 60 -3.46 3.59 -10.81
N ALA A 61 -3.77 4.81 -11.28
CA ALA A 61 -5.04 5.12 -11.93
C ALA A 61 -5.27 4.24 -13.17
N ASN A 62 -4.26 4.16 -14.05
CA ASN A 62 -4.31 3.32 -15.25
C ASN A 62 -4.46 1.83 -14.90
N LEU A 63 -3.74 1.36 -13.89
CA LEU A 63 -3.84 -0.02 -13.41
C LEU A 63 -5.26 -0.33 -12.89
N ILE A 64 -5.80 0.54 -12.04
CA ILE A 64 -7.14 0.39 -11.46
C ILE A 64 -8.20 0.38 -12.56
N GLU A 65 -8.14 1.32 -13.51
CA GLU A 65 -9.08 1.36 -14.64
C GLU A 65 -9.04 0.06 -15.44
N THR A 66 -7.84 -0.46 -15.72
CA THR A 66 -7.65 -1.73 -16.43
C THR A 66 -8.28 -2.90 -15.66
N LEU A 67 -8.08 -2.96 -14.35
CA LEU A 67 -8.65 -4.01 -13.48
C LEU A 67 -10.19 -3.90 -13.35
N GLN A 68 -10.72 -2.68 -13.37
CA GLN A 68 -12.16 -2.40 -13.26
C GLN A 68 -12.92 -2.66 -14.57
N ALA A 69 -12.25 -2.71 -15.72
CA ALA A 69 -12.84 -2.94 -17.04
C ALA A 69 -13.35 -4.38 -17.27
N ASN A 70 -13.89 -5.03 -16.23
CA ASN A 70 -14.30 -6.44 -16.18
C ASN A 70 -13.16 -7.41 -16.49
N ASP A 71 -11.97 -7.13 -15.93
CA ASP A 71 -10.87 -8.07 -15.94
C ASP A 71 -11.22 -9.32 -15.10
N THR A 72 -11.81 -10.30 -15.77
CA THR A 72 -12.09 -11.63 -15.20
C THR A 72 -10.90 -12.57 -15.27
N ASP A 73 -9.78 -12.12 -15.84
CA ASP A 73 -8.52 -12.82 -16.06
C ASP A 73 -7.46 -12.45 -15.01
N ILE A 74 -7.80 -11.63 -14.01
CA ILE A 74 -7.12 -11.54 -12.71
C ILE A 74 -8.17 -11.73 -11.60
N ARG A 75 -7.80 -12.46 -10.56
CA ARG A 75 -8.64 -12.64 -9.35
C ARG A 75 -7.99 -12.09 -8.09
N VAL A 76 -6.67 -11.95 -8.10
CA VAL A 76 -5.89 -11.46 -6.96
C VAL A 76 -4.85 -10.45 -7.45
N VAL A 77 -4.75 -9.33 -6.74
CA VAL A 77 -3.67 -8.35 -6.91
C VAL A 77 -2.85 -8.33 -5.62
N VAL A 78 -1.55 -8.57 -5.74
CA VAL A 78 -0.60 -8.51 -4.62
C VAL A 78 0.26 -7.28 -4.78
N PHE A 79 0.12 -6.31 -3.88
CA PHE A 79 0.96 -5.13 -3.81
C PHE A 79 2.15 -5.37 -2.89
N SER A 80 3.34 -5.05 -3.38
CA SER A 80 4.60 -5.04 -2.62
C SER A 80 5.39 -3.78 -2.95
N SER A 81 6.59 -3.64 -2.38
CA SER A 81 7.51 -2.55 -2.70
C SER A 81 8.77 -3.06 -3.37
N GLY A 82 9.26 -2.31 -4.35
CA GLY A 82 10.60 -2.47 -4.90
C GLY A 82 11.68 -1.72 -4.10
N ASN A 83 11.30 -0.90 -3.12
CA ASN A 83 12.22 -0.22 -2.21
C ASN A 83 12.46 -1.07 -0.96
N LYS A 84 13.73 -1.14 -0.52
CA LYS A 84 14.16 -2.01 0.60
C LYS A 84 13.70 -1.53 1.98
N ASP A 85 13.47 -0.23 2.17
CA ASP A 85 13.22 0.37 3.49
C ASP A 85 11.77 0.84 3.65
N PHE A 86 11.11 1.17 2.54
CA PHE A 86 9.80 1.81 2.49
C PHE A 86 8.84 1.01 1.63
N PHE A 87 7.64 0.73 2.15
CA PHE A 87 6.53 0.33 1.31
C PHE A 87 6.06 1.55 0.51
N ILE A 88 5.56 2.57 1.20
CA ILE A 88 5.32 3.93 0.73
C ILE A 88 5.60 4.81 1.93
N ALA A 89 6.59 5.71 1.88
CA ALA A 89 6.94 6.54 3.05
C ALA A 89 5.75 7.37 3.51
N HIS A 90 5.23 8.22 2.63
CA HIS A 90 4.04 9.04 2.78
C HIS A 90 3.75 9.74 1.44
N PHE A 91 2.76 10.64 1.42
CA PHE A 91 2.49 11.48 0.27
C PHE A 91 3.62 12.48 0.05
N ASP A 92 3.93 12.81 -1.20
CA ASP A 92 4.95 13.82 -1.48
C ASP A 92 4.51 15.21 -1.01
N ILE A 93 5.19 15.72 0.02
CA ILE A 93 4.80 16.93 0.76
C ILE A 93 4.91 18.18 -0.11
N ASN A 94 5.78 18.17 -1.11
CA ASN A 94 5.87 19.23 -2.11
C ASN A 94 4.57 19.45 -2.90
N PHE A 95 3.63 18.50 -2.85
CA PHE A 95 2.36 18.55 -3.58
C PHE A 95 1.12 18.57 -2.66
N VAL A 96 1.30 18.78 -1.35
CA VAL A 96 0.16 18.88 -0.42
C VAL A 96 -0.41 20.30 -0.51
N LEU A 97 -1.41 20.49 -1.35
CA LEU A 97 -2.07 21.76 -1.57
C LEU A 97 -3.59 21.61 -1.45
N PRO A 98 -4.33 22.62 -0.94
CA PRO A 98 -5.78 22.59 -0.88
C PRO A 98 -6.40 22.22 -2.24
N GLY A 99 -7.27 21.21 -2.26
CA GLY A 99 -7.99 20.77 -3.46
C GLY A 99 -7.23 19.79 -4.36
N TYR A 100 -5.94 19.53 -4.10
CA TYR A 100 -5.17 18.51 -4.83
C TYR A 100 -5.31 17.12 -4.21
N GLY A 101 -5.64 17.01 -2.92
CA GLY A 101 -5.74 15.72 -2.22
C GLY A 101 -6.87 14.81 -2.73
N ALA A 102 -7.99 15.39 -3.20
CA ALA A 102 -9.21 14.64 -3.51
C ALA A 102 -9.03 13.58 -4.62
N CYS A 103 -8.15 13.82 -5.60
CA CYS A 103 -7.91 12.84 -6.66
C CYS A 103 -7.13 11.62 -6.14
N PHE A 104 -6.10 11.84 -5.32
CA PHE A 104 -5.29 10.77 -4.72
C PHE A 104 -6.11 9.95 -3.71
N VAL A 105 -6.90 10.63 -2.90
CA VAL A 105 -7.85 9.99 -1.97
C VAL A 105 -8.83 9.11 -2.75
N SER A 106 -9.41 9.61 -3.85
CA SER A 106 -10.30 8.82 -4.70
C SER A 106 -9.65 7.57 -5.30
N LEU A 107 -8.33 7.58 -5.55
CA LEU A 107 -7.61 6.38 -6.00
C LEU A 107 -7.60 5.29 -4.92
N LEU A 108 -7.31 5.63 -3.67
CA LEU A 108 -7.35 4.69 -2.55
C LEU A 108 -8.76 4.13 -2.36
N TRP A 109 -9.80 4.96 -2.47
CA TRP A 109 -11.17 4.46 -2.50
C TRP A 109 -11.38 3.45 -3.63
N ASN A 110 -10.90 3.73 -4.84
CA ASN A 110 -11.09 2.82 -5.98
C ASN A 110 -10.39 1.46 -5.79
N ILE A 111 -9.29 1.38 -5.04
CA ILE A 111 -8.67 0.10 -4.63
C ILE A 111 -9.66 -0.74 -3.81
N THR A 112 -10.36 -0.12 -2.85
CA THR A 112 -11.38 -0.83 -2.04
C THR A 112 -12.50 -1.39 -2.92
N GLN A 113 -12.77 -0.75 -4.06
CA GLN A 113 -13.84 -1.12 -4.98
C GLN A 113 -13.42 -2.13 -6.05
N LEU A 114 -12.15 -2.56 -6.08
CA LEU A 114 -11.69 -3.57 -7.04
C LEU A 114 -12.45 -4.89 -6.84
N PRO A 115 -12.94 -5.53 -7.92
CA PRO A 115 -13.62 -6.82 -7.83
C PRO A 115 -12.66 -7.98 -7.53
N GLN A 116 -11.36 -7.80 -7.77
CA GLN A 116 -10.31 -8.73 -7.38
C GLN A 116 -10.00 -8.61 -5.87
N ALA A 117 -9.55 -9.71 -5.27
CA ALA A 117 -8.99 -9.67 -3.93
C ALA A 117 -7.65 -8.91 -3.93
N THR A 118 -7.44 -8.00 -3.00
CA THR A 118 -6.19 -7.23 -2.89
C THR A 118 -5.41 -7.60 -1.63
N ILE A 119 -4.11 -7.82 -1.78
CA ILE A 119 -3.20 -8.20 -0.69
C ILE A 119 -2.04 -7.22 -0.65
N ALA A 120 -1.73 -6.64 0.50
CA ALA A 120 -0.49 -5.91 0.75
C ALA A 120 0.54 -6.83 1.43
N ALA A 121 1.69 -7.03 0.80
CA ALA A 121 2.85 -7.75 1.36
C ALA A 121 3.93 -6.73 1.78
N ILE A 122 4.08 -6.53 3.08
CA ILE A 122 4.75 -5.37 3.68
C ILE A 122 6.10 -5.75 4.29
N GLU A 123 7.17 -5.14 3.80
CA GLU A 123 8.53 -5.37 4.29
C GLU A 123 9.25 -4.07 4.71
N GLY A 124 8.62 -2.93 4.47
CA GLY A 124 9.15 -1.60 4.77
C GLY A 124 8.11 -0.68 5.40
N ARG A 125 8.53 0.54 5.72
CA ARG A 125 7.70 1.57 6.35
C ARG A 125 6.50 1.94 5.49
N ALA A 126 5.33 2.04 6.10
CA ALA A 126 4.13 2.55 5.46
C ALA A 126 3.49 3.60 6.38
N ARG A 127 3.59 4.88 6.02
CA ARG A 127 3.02 5.97 6.84
C ARG A 127 2.11 6.90 6.05
N GLY A 128 1.22 7.57 6.76
CA GLY A 128 0.21 8.46 6.16
C GLY A 128 -0.52 7.75 5.02
N ILE A 129 -0.54 8.34 3.83
CA ILE A 129 -1.15 7.73 2.63
C ILE A 129 -0.61 6.32 2.31
N GLY A 130 0.63 6.00 2.68
CA GLY A 130 1.18 4.64 2.54
C GLY A 130 0.50 3.64 3.46
N ASN A 131 0.22 4.05 4.71
CA ASN A 131 -0.59 3.25 5.62
C ASN A 131 -2.06 3.19 5.15
N GLU A 132 -2.60 4.29 4.64
CA GLU A 132 -3.96 4.32 4.08
C GLU A 132 -4.10 3.42 2.85
N PHE A 133 -3.06 3.33 2.00
CA PHE A 133 -2.99 2.43 0.86
C PHE A 133 -3.09 0.97 1.28
N ILE A 134 -2.29 0.54 2.27
CA ILE A 134 -2.34 -0.86 2.72
C ILE A 134 -3.69 -1.18 3.40
N MET A 135 -4.33 -0.22 4.06
CA MET A 135 -5.67 -0.39 4.63
C MET A 135 -6.79 -0.39 3.58
N ALA A 136 -6.56 0.23 2.42
CA ALA A 136 -7.46 0.12 1.28
C ALA A 136 -7.43 -1.30 0.67
N CYS A 137 -6.34 -2.05 0.87
CA CYS A 137 -6.27 -3.46 0.49
C CYS A 137 -7.15 -4.35 1.39
N ASP A 138 -7.62 -5.48 0.87
CA ASP A 138 -8.50 -6.40 1.60
C ASP A 138 -7.77 -7.15 2.71
N MET A 139 -6.49 -7.47 2.49
CA MET A 139 -5.65 -8.22 3.42
C MET A 139 -4.24 -7.61 3.48
N ARG A 140 -3.65 -7.61 4.68
CA ARG A 140 -2.31 -7.08 4.97
C ARG A 140 -1.48 -8.12 5.70
N PHE A 141 -0.32 -8.43 5.14
CA PHE A 141 0.66 -9.33 5.74
C PHE A 141 2.00 -8.63 5.76
N ALA A 142 2.71 -8.72 6.88
CA ALA A 142 3.99 -8.03 7.03
C ALA A 142 5.09 -8.95 7.54
N THR A 143 6.35 -8.54 7.41
CA THR A 143 7.43 -9.17 8.19
C THR A 143 7.51 -8.55 9.59
N THR A 144 8.23 -9.21 10.50
CA THR A 144 8.63 -8.66 11.80
C THR A 144 10.00 -7.97 11.73
N ALA A 145 10.46 -7.61 10.52
CA ALA A 145 11.73 -6.92 10.34
C ALA A 145 11.66 -5.51 10.97
N PRO A 146 12.77 -4.97 11.51
CA PRO A 146 12.79 -3.61 12.06
C PRO A 146 12.45 -2.52 11.03
N SER A 147 12.49 -2.83 9.73
CA SER A 147 12.05 -1.93 8.67
C SER A 147 10.54 -1.79 8.56
N VAL A 148 9.75 -2.71 9.14
CA VAL A 148 8.29 -2.65 9.13
C VAL A 148 7.82 -1.76 10.28
N LEU A 149 7.47 -0.53 9.92
CA LEU A 149 6.86 0.46 10.80
C LEU A 149 5.62 1.02 10.11
N LEU A 150 4.46 0.92 10.75
CA LEU A 150 3.19 1.46 10.26
C LEU A 150 2.81 2.68 11.10
N GLY A 151 2.22 3.70 10.50
CA GLY A 151 1.86 4.90 11.25
C GLY A 151 0.94 5.85 10.51
N GLN A 152 0.27 6.72 11.27
CA GLN A 152 -0.44 7.89 10.75
C GLN A 152 0.25 9.15 11.26
N ILE A 153 0.94 9.86 10.38
CA ILE A 153 1.82 10.98 10.72
C ILE A 153 1.15 12.34 10.56
N GLU A 154 -0.10 12.37 10.13
CA GLU A 154 -0.79 13.56 9.69
C GLU A 154 -1.02 14.55 10.83
N THR A 155 -1.37 14.07 12.02
CA THR A 155 -1.65 14.94 13.17
C THR A 155 -0.40 15.66 13.67
N SER A 156 0.80 15.07 13.52
CA SER A 156 2.04 15.81 13.82
C SER A 156 2.37 16.90 12.79
N LEU A 157 1.69 16.92 11.64
CA LEU A 157 1.76 17.99 10.64
C LEU A 157 0.55 18.94 10.70
N GLY A 158 -0.27 18.86 11.76
CA GLY A 158 -1.43 19.73 11.92
C GLY A 158 -2.64 19.36 11.05
N VAL A 159 -2.62 18.20 10.42
CA VAL A 159 -3.69 17.70 9.54
C VAL A 159 -4.27 16.37 10.05
N ILE A 160 -5.32 15.87 9.40
CA ILE A 160 -5.90 14.54 9.70
C ILE A 160 -5.44 13.51 8.67
N PRO A 161 -5.54 12.20 8.94
CA PRO A 161 -5.47 11.20 7.87
C PRO A 161 -6.55 11.47 6.82
N GLY A 162 -6.12 11.83 5.61
CA GLY A 162 -6.96 12.39 4.56
C GLY A 162 -7.63 11.35 3.66
N ALA A 163 -7.03 10.16 3.53
CA ALA A 163 -7.53 9.05 2.72
C ALA A 163 -8.15 7.92 3.56
N GLY A 164 -8.89 8.29 4.61
CA GLY A 164 -9.71 7.38 5.42
C GLY A 164 -8.95 6.64 6.52
N GLY A 165 -7.69 6.99 6.76
CA GLY A 165 -6.81 6.29 7.68
C GLY A 165 -7.34 6.14 9.10
N GLY A 166 -7.83 7.24 9.68
CA GLY A 166 -8.45 7.21 11.01
C GLY A 166 -9.78 6.45 11.04
N LEU A 167 -10.51 6.38 9.93
CA LEU A 167 -11.78 5.68 9.83
C LEU A 167 -11.58 4.17 9.80
N TYR A 168 -10.65 3.69 8.95
CA TYR A 168 -10.33 2.27 8.88
C TYR A 168 -9.69 1.77 10.18
N LEU A 169 -8.74 2.52 10.76
CA LEU A 169 -8.14 2.13 12.05
C LEU A 169 -9.18 2.01 13.16
N ALA A 170 -10.09 2.97 13.28
CA ALA A 170 -11.12 2.89 14.32
C ALA A 170 -12.02 1.66 14.16
N HIS A 171 -12.25 1.21 12.93
CA HIS A 171 -12.99 -0.02 12.64
C HIS A 171 -12.18 -1.28 12.98
N GLU A 172 -10.90 -1.33 12.62
CA GLU A 172 -10.05 -2.52 12.73
C GLU A 172 -9.53 -2.77 14.15
N ILE A 173 -9.01 -1.74 14.82
CA ILE A 173 -8.33 -1.86 16.12
C ILE A 173 -9.11 -1.22 17.27
N GLY A 174 -10.30 -0.67 16.97
CA GLY A 174 -11.17 0.01 17.92
C GLY A 174 -10.75 1.46 18.21
N ARG A 175 -11.72 2.27 18.63
CA ARG A 175 -11.57 3.73 18.81
C ARG A 175 -10.38 4.13 19.71
N GLY A 176 -10.18 3.45 20.83
CA GLY A 176 -9.14 3.82 21.81
C GLY A 176 -7.74 3.74 21.21
N ARG A 177 -7.40 2.59 20.62
CA ARG A 177 -6.11 2.37 19.96
C ARG A 177 -5.95 3.21 18.70
N ALA A 178 -7.03 3.41 17.93
CA ALA A 178 -6.97 4.30 16.77
C ALA A 178 -6.58 5.73 17.17
N LEU A 179 -7.15 6.27 18.26
CA LEU A 179 -6.76 7.59 18.76
C LEU A 179 -5.33 7.62 19.30
N GLU A 180 -4.87 6.55 19.95
CA GLU A 180 -3.49 6.44 20.42
C GLU A 180 -2.51 6.67 19.27
N TYR A 181 -2.65 5.94 18.15
CA TYR A 181 -1.71 6.06 17.02
C TYR A 181 -1.95 7.30 16.15
N VAL A 182 -3.21 7.66 15.88
CA VAL A 182 -3.51 8.83 15.03
C VAL A 182 -3.11 10.13 15.71
N LEU A 183 -3.36 10.29 17.01
CA LEU A 183 -3.06 11.56 17.70
C LEU A 183 -1.58 11.70 18.08
N SER A 184 -0.88 10.59 18.31
CA SER A 184 0.54 10.62 18.71
C SER A 184 1.51 10.64 17.53
N ALA A 185 1.04 10.26 16.33
CA ALA A 185 1.89 9.98 15.18
C ALA A 185 2.97 8.90 15.43
N GLN A 186 2.73 8.01 16.40
CA GLN A 186 3.67 6.95 16.74
C GLN A 186 3.65 5.82 15.70
N ASP A 187 4.84 5.28 15.41
CA ASP A 187 5.00 4.06 14.63
C ASP A 187 4.68 2.80 15.46
N ILE A 188 4.14 1.78 14.78
CA ILE A 188 3.93 0.43 15.32
C ILE A 188 4.75 -0.59 14.52
N ASP A 189 5.38 -1.53 15.23
CA ASP A 189 6.09 -2.65 14.60
C ASP A 189 5.12 -3.73 14.08
N GLY A 190 5.58 -4.57 13.15
CA GLY A 190 4.76 -5.62 12.53
C GLY A 190 4.14 -6.63 13.52
N ALA A 191 4.86 -7.01 14.58
CA ALA A 191 4.36 -7.98 15.56
C ALA A 191 3.27 -7.37 16.44
N THR A 192 3.44 -6.12 16.86
CA THR A 192 2.44 -5.38 17.61
C THR A 192 1.22 -5.07 16.75
N ALA A 193 1.42 -4.73 15.46
CA ALA A 193 0.35 -4.52 14.49
C ALA A 193 -0.54 -5.76 14.30
N GLU A 194 0.05 -6.96 14.19
CA GLU A 194 -0.72 -8.22 14.17
C GLU A 194 -1.52 -8.40 15.46
N ARG A 195 -0.87 -8.24 16.62
CA ARG A 195 -1.49 -8.47 17.94
C ARG A 195 -2.74 -7.62 18.18
N ILE A 196 -2.78 -6.40 17.65
CA ILE A 196 -3.93 -5.50 17.84
C ILE A 196 -4.95 -5.56 16.70
N GLY A 197 -4.65 -6.25 15.60
CA GLY A 197 -5.54 -6.42 14.45
C GLY A 197 -5.39 -5.37 13.34
N TRP A 198 -4.30 -4.58 13.33
CA TRP A 198 -4.04 -3.61 12.24
C TRP A 198 -3.65 -4.34 10.95
N ILE A 199 -2.89 -5.43 11.07
CA ILE A 199 -2.59 -6.35 9.97
C ILE A 199 -3.10 -7.75 10.29
N ASN A 200 -3.28 -8.58 9.26
CA ASN A 200 -3.82 -9.93 9.41
C ASN A 200 -2.82 -10.90 10.05
N ARG A 201 -1.52 -10.78 9.72
CA ARG A 201 -0.45 -11.62 10.26
C ARG A 201 0.95 -11.03 10.01
N ALA A 202 1.87 -11.23 10.94
CA ALA A 202 3.29 -10.97 10.76
C ALA A 202 4.09 -12.26 10.57
N PHE A 203 5.18 -12.19 9.82
CA PHE A 203 6.05 -13.31 9.49
C PHE A 203 7.51 -13.01 9.86
N PRO A 204 8.28 -13.99 10.35
CA PRO A 204 9.65 -13.75 10.80
C PRO A 204 10.63 -13.39 9.66
N THR A 205 10.34 -13.80 8.43
CA THR A 205 11.22 -13.60 7.27
C THR A 205 10.44 -13.24 6.01
N SER A 206 11.10 -12.56 5.07
CA SER A 206 10.58 -12.27 3.73
C SER A 206 10.14 -13.52 2.98
N SER A 207 10.90 -14.62 3.08
CA SER A 207 10.54 -15.89 2.44
C SER A 207 9.25 -16.48 3.03
N ALA A 208 9.08 -16.46 4.35
CA ALA A 208 7.87 -16.96 4.99
C ALA A 208 6.63 -16.12 4.61
N LEU A 209 6.79 -14.79 4.52
CA LEU A 209 5.75 -13.90 4.00
C LEU A 209 5.40 -14.25 2.54
N ALA A 210 6.41 -14.35 1.67
CA ALA A 210 6.23 -14.63 0.25
C ALA A 210 5.55 -16.00 0.02
N ASP A 211 5.99 -17.05 0.70
CA ASP A 211 5.43 -18.39 0.58
C ASP A 211 3.94 -18.41 0.99
N TYR A 212 3.60 -17.72 2.08
CA TYR A 212 2.22 -17.62 2.56
C TYR A 212 1.34 -16.83 1.58
N VAL A 213 1.78 -15.64 1.17
CA VAL A 213 1.04 -14.78 0.25
C VAL A 213 0.83 -15.47 -1.10
N GLN A 214 1.86 -16.12 -1.65
CA GLN A 214 1.75 -16.87 -2.89
C GLN A 214 0.75 -18.02 -2.77
N THR A 215 0.80 -18.79 -1.67
CA THR A 215 -0.13 -19.89 -1.43
C THR A 215 -1.57 -19.41 -1.33
N LEU A 216 -1.80 -18.32 -0.59
CA LEU A 216 -3.12 -17.72 -0.42
C LEU A 216 -3.66 -17.16 -1.74
N ALA A 217 -2.84 -16.38 -2.46
CA ALA A 217 -3.22 -15.79 -3.74
C ALA A 217 -3.52 -16.87 -4.78
N ALA A 218 -2.69 -17.91 -4.88
CA ALA A 218 -2.92 -19.04 -5.78
C ALA A 218 -4.22 -19.78 -5.45
N ARG A 219 -4.54 -19.96 -4.15
CA ARG A 219 -5.81 -20.57 -3.73
C ARG A 219 -7.01 -19.73 -4.16
N ILE A 220 -7.00 -18.42 -3.91
CA ILE A 220 -8.10 -17.52 -4.28
C ILE A 220 -8.26 -17.46 -5.80
N ALA A 221 -7.15 -17.49 -6.55
CA ALA A 221 -7.16 -17.46 -8.00
C ALA A 221 -7.83 -18.68 -8.67
N LEU A 222 -8.08 -19.77 -7.92
CA LEU A 222 -8.88 -20.91 -8.41
C LEU A 222 -10.38 -20.63 -8.45
N PHE A 223 -10.86 -19.60 -7.74
CA PHE A 223 -12.29 -19.37 -7.56
C PHE A 223 -12.90 -18.50 -8.67
N PRO A 224 -14.19 -18.69 -8.99
CA PRO A 224 -14.89 -17.83 -9.94
C PRO A 224 -14.84 -16.35 -9.54
N PRO A 225 -14.44 -15.42 -10.44
CA PRO A 225 -14.30 -13.99 -10.12
C PRO A 225 -15.56 -13.35 -9.53
N ALA A 226 -16.74 -13.75 -10.02
CA ALA A 226 -18.02 -13.26 -9.51
C ALA A 226 -18.25 -13.62 -8.03
N GLY A 227 -17.78 -14.80 -7.60
CA GLY A 227 -17.89 -15.23 -6.20
C GLY A 227 -16.97 -14.43 -5.28
N ILE A 228 -15.75 -14.14 -5.73
CA ILE A 228 -14.78 -13.31 -4.99
C ILE A 228 -15.36 -11.90 -4.80
N ALA A 229 -15.81 -11.26 -5.89
CA ALA A 229 -16.37 -9.92 -5.85
C ALA A 229 -17.64 -9.83 -4.98
N ALA A 230 -18.50 -10.85 -5.03
CA ALA A 230 -19.71 -10.90 -4.20
C ALA A 230 -19.38 -11.07 -2.71
N ALA A 231 -18.48 -12.00 -2.36
CA ALA A 231 -18.06 -12.23 -0.98
C ALA A 231 -17.40 -10.98 -0.37
N LYS A 232 -16.55 -10.29 -1.15
CA LYS A 232 -15.95 -9.02 -0.73
C LYS A 232 -17.02 -7.96 -0.42
N LYS A 233 -18.00 -7.77 -1.31
CA LYS A 233 -19.11 -6.84 -1.08
C LYS A 233 -19.95 -7.19 0.15
N GLU A 234 -20.16 -8.47 0.42
CA GLU A 234 -20.88 -8.93 1.62
C GLU A 234 -20.13 -8.57 2.90
N VAL A 235 -18.81 -8.80 2.94
CA VAL A 235 -17.97 -8.42 4.08
C VAL A 235 -17.93 -6.90 4.25
N ASP A 236 -17.74 -6.15 3.17
CA ASP A 236 -17.68 -4.68 3.17
C ASP A 236 -19.00 -4.02 3.61
N ALA A 237 -20.13 -4.71 3.48
CA ALA A 237 -21.43 -4.20 3.92
C ALA A 237 -21.49 -3.96 5.44
N VAL A 238 -20.57 -4.54 6.22
CA VAL A 238 -20.50 -4.37 7.67
C VAL A 238 -19.32 -3.48 8.05
N GLY A 239 -19.61 -2.23 8.38
CA GLY A 239 -18.69 -1.37 9.13
C GLY A 239 -17.58 -0.70 8.35
N ARG A 240 -17.50 -0.86 7.01
CA ARG A 240 -16.64 0.01 6.21
C ARG A 240 -17.23 1.43 6.06
N PRO A 241 -16.37 2.48 6.06
CA PRO A 241 -16.81 3.85 5.81
C PRO A 241 -17.49 4.01 4.44
N SER A 242 -18.50 4.87 4.35
CA SER A 242 -19.13 5.20 3.07
C SER A 242 -18.25 6.11 2.22
N LYS A 243 -18.46 6.10 0.90
CA LYS A 243 -17.75 6.99 -0.04
C LYS A 243 -17.94 8.46 0.32
N GLU A 244 -19.15 8.83 0.74
CA GLU A 244 -19.50 10.19 1.12
C GLU A 244 -18.70 10.63 2.35
N LEU A 245 -18.61 9.79 3.38
CA LEU A 245 -17.81 10.09 4.57
C LEU A 245 -16.32 10.24 4.21
N PHE A 246 -15.83 9.36 3.34
CA PHE A 246 -14.45 9.35 2.88
C PHE A 246 -14.09 10.64 2.11
N ILE A 247 -14.89 11.01 1.11
CA ILE A 247 -14.71 12.24 0.32
C ILE A 247 -14.82 13.47 1.22
N ARG A 248 -15.83 13.51 2.10
CA ARG A 248 -16.08 14.65 2.99
C ARG A 248 -14.88 14.93 3.89
N LYS A 249 -14.21 13.90 4.41
CA LYS A 249 -13.03 14.10 5.26
C LYS A 249 -11.84 14.68 4.50
N SER A 250 -11.62 14.23 3.28
CA SER A 250 -10.60 14.82 2.40
C SER A 250 -10.92 16.27 2.04
N GLN A 251 -12.13 16.53 1.53
CA GLN A 251 -12.47 17.85 0.96
C GLN A 251 -12.83 18.91 2.00
N ASP A 252 -13.56 18.55 3.06
CA ASP A 252 -14.08 19.54 4.02
C ASP A 252 -13.14 19.78 5.20
N VAL A 253 -12.25 18.83 5.50
CA VAL A 253 -11.43 18.87 6.72
C VAL A 253 -9.94 18.91 6.39
N PHE A 254 -9.44 17.94 5.63
CA PHE A 254 -8.01 17.91 5.28
C PHE A 254 -7.61 19.17 4.49
N ASP A 255 -8.35 19.50 3.41
CA ASP A 255 -8.07 20.67 2.58
C ASP A 255 -8.11 22.00 3.36
N VAL A 256 -8.94 22.09 4.41
CA VAL A 256 -8.98 23.26 5.29
C VAL A 256 -7.76 23.31 6.20
N LEU A 257 -7.39 22.18 6.82
CA LEU A 257 -6.30 22.11 7.78
C LEU A 257 -4.93 22.34 7.12
N VAL A 258 -4.71 21.79 5.93
CA VAL A 258 -3.44 22.00 5.21
C VAL A 258 -3.24 23.46 4.80
N GLY A 259 -4.33 24.21 4.59
CA GLY A 259 -4.25 25.65 4.34
C GLY A 259 -3.93 26.50 5.57
N THR A 260 -3.79 25.92 6.77
CA THR A 260 -3.50 26.68 7.98
C THR A 260 -2.00 27.03 8.07
N PRO A 261 -1.64 28.20 8.64
CA PRO A 261 -0.23 28.57 8.82
C PRO A 261 0.57 27.55 9.63
N ALA A 262 -0.07 26.91 10.62
CA ALA A 262 0.59 25.89 11.45
C ALA A 262 0.97 24.65 10.64
N ALA A 263 0.08 24.16 9.76
CA ALA A 263 0.39 23.03 8.89
C ALA A 263 1.50 23.38 7.89
N GLN A 264 1.40 24.54 7.24
CA GLN A 264 2.41 25.00 6.28
C GLN A 264 3.80 25.15 6.92
N GLU A 265 3.91 25.71 8.13
CA GLU A 265 5.17 25.82 8.85
C GLU A 265 5.78 24.44 9.17
N LEU A 266 4.96 23.46 9.56
CA LEU A 266 5.42 22.11 9.86
C LEU A 266 5.84 21.35 8.61
N GLU A 267 5.16 21.52 7.48
CA GLU A 267 5.55 20.95 6.19
C GLU A 267 6.89 21.52 5.70
N GLU A 268 7.10 22.83 5.78
CA GLU A 268 8.37 23.48 5.45
C GLU A 268 9.52 22.95 6.33
N LYS A 269 9.28 22.82 7.65
CA LYS A 269 10.25 22.22 8.58
C LYS A 269 10.56 20.78 8.23
N LEU A 270 9.55 19.98 7.90
CA LEU A 270 9.75 18.59 7.52
C LEU A 270 10.60 18.47 6.25
N ILE A 271 10.31 19.26 5.22
CA ILE A 271 11.12 19.34 4.00
C ILE A 271 12.58 19.72 4.32
N ALA A 272 12.79 20.70 5.20
CA ALA A 272 14.12 21.13 5.58
C ALA A 272 14.90 20.04 6.34
N LEU A 273 14.27 19.43 7.36
CA LEU A 273 14.89 18.40 8.21
C LEU A 273 15.19 17.09 7.47
N THR A 274 14.38 16.75 6.48
CA THR A 274 14.55 15.53 5.66
C THR A 274 15.44 15.75 4.44
N HIS A 275 15.98 16.95 4.25
CA HIS A 275 16.71 17.33 3.05
C HIS A 275 15.91 17.02 1.78
N ASN A 276 14.69 17.56 1.74
CA ASN A 276 13.70 17.33 0.69
C ASN A 276 13.31 15.84 0.57
N GLN A 277 12.78 15.28 1.66
CA GLN A 277 12.21 13.92 1.72
C GLN A 277 13.20 12.83 1.25
N SER A 278 14.45 12.97 1.70
CA SER A 278 15.53 12.01 1.46
C SER A 278 15.66 11.02 2.62
N ILE A 279 16.28 9.86 2.37
CA ILE A 279 16.56 8.88 3.43
C ILE A 279 17.39 9.54 4.55
N GLY A 280 16.84 9.54 5.76
CA GLY A 280 17.48 10.08 6.96
C GLY A 280 16.81 9.59 8.25
N PRO A 281 17.30 10.01 9.43
CA PRO A 281 16.77 9.55 10.72
C PRO A 281 15.25 9.77 10.86
N LEU A 282 14.77 10.96 10.49
CA LEU A 282 13.35 11.29 10.58
C LEU A 282 12.48 10.40 9.66
N GLU A 283 12.92 10.12 8.44
CA GLU A 283 12.20 9.20 7.53
C GLU A 283 12.29 7.74 7.99
N LEU A 284 13.42 7.31 8.55
CA LEU A 284 13.61 5.93 8.99
C LEU A 284 12.87 5.62 10.29
N SER A 285 12.70 6.62 11.17
CA SER A 285 12.19 6.46 12.53
C SER A 285 11.22 7.57 12.92
N TYR A 286 10.33 7.96 12.01
CA TYR A 286 9.43 9.11 12.19
C TYR A 286 8.71 9.11 13.55
N GLY A 287 8.13 7.97 13.96
CA GLY A 287 7.38 7.92 15.21
C GLY A 287 8.18 8.26 16.47
N THR A 288 9.52 8.09 16.46
CA THR A 288 10.39 8.48 17.58
C THR A 288 11.06 9.84 17.37
N GLU A 289 11.30 10.23 16.12
CA GLU A 289 12.00 11.47 15.74
C GLU A 289 11.05 12.66 15.48
N VAL A 290 9.72 12.45 15.51
CA VAL A 290 8.69 13.48 15.22
C VAL A 290 8.85 14.76 16.03
N PHE A 291 9.42 14.68 17.23
CA PHE A 291 9.67 15.82 18.11
C PHE A 291 10.63 16.85 17.52
N GLU A 292 11.49 16.47 16.57
CA GLU A 292 12.38 17.42 15.87
C GLU A 292 11.59 18.49 15.09
N LEU A 293 10.35 18.21 14.67
CA LEU A 293 9.49 19.19 14.00
C LEU A 293 9.05 20.34 14.92
N TYR A 294 9.15 20.13 16.24
CA TYR A 294 8.64 21.03 17.28
C TYR A 294 9.76 21.67 18.13
N LYS A 295 11.03 21.50 17.74
CA LYS A 295 12.18 22.19 18.33
C LYS A 295 12.46 23.50 17.60
#